data_AF-A0A1H5DE49-F1
#
_entry.id   AF-A0A1H5DE49-F1
#
_cell.length_a   1.000
_cell.length_b   1.000
_cell.length_c   1.000
_cell.angle_alpha   90.00
_cell.angle_beta   90.00
_cell.angle_gamma   90.00
#
_symmetry.space_group_name_H-M   'P 1'
#
loop_
_entity.id
_entity.type
_entity.pdbx_description
1 polymer ?
#
loop_
_entity_poly.entity_id
_entity_poly.type
_entity_poly.pdbx_seq_one_letter_code
_entity_poly.pdbx_strand_id
1 'polypeptide(L)'
;MTGKIINLEQIRALKEAGVEWGPSSLFDDLPLSFSAAHCAAARAMLSWSVEALAFRSGVSTKAIRELEAGRRTLRPVTMQALSYAFEAEALVFLPGLKPMRGNNCRGGTTDPKTRDDFHLIE
;
A
#
# COMPACT_ATOMS: atom_id res chain seq x y z
N MET A 1 10.90 20.18 31.33
CA MET A 1 10.40 20.27 29.94
C MET A 1 8.90 20.51 30.01
N THR A 2 8.47 21.75 29.78
CA THR A 2 7.08 22.19 29.99
C THR A 2 6.26 21.86 28.74
N GLY A 3 5.49 20.77 28.78
CA GLY A 3 4.56 20.43 27.71
C GLY A 3 3.52 21.54 27.60
N LYS A 4 3.45 22.23 26.45
CA LYS A 4 2.37 23.18 26.16
C LYS A 4 1.07 22.40 26.09
N ILE A 5 0.25 22.52 27.13
CA ILE A 5 -1.14 22.07 27.13
C ILE A 5 -1.88 23.00 26.18
N ILE A 6 -2.40 22.46 25.07
CA ILE A 6 -3.19 23.23 24.11
C ILE A 6 -4.51 23.63 24.80
N ASN A 7 -4.82 24.93 24.82
CA ASN A 7 -6.02 25.46 25.46
C ASN A 7 -7.26 25.24 24.56
N LEU A 8 -8.41 24.95 25.15
CA LEU A 8 -9.68 24.72 24.45
C LEU A 8 -10.08 25.89 23.52
N GLU A 9 -9.72 27.11 23.89
CA GLU A 9 -9.94 28.31 23.07
C GLU A 9 -9.06 28.33 21.81
N GLN A 10 -7.84 27.82 21.90
CA GLN A 10 -6.97 27.67 20.71
C GLN A 10 -7.53 26.62 19.74
N ILE A 11 -8.14 25.55 20.25
CA ILE A 11 -8.79 24.53 19.41
C ILE A 11 -10.01 25.12 18.69
N ARG A 12 -10.81 25.95 19.37
CA ARG A 12 -11.97 26.64 18.77
C ARG A 12 -11.54 27.62 17.68
N ALA A 13 -10.53 28.45 17.94
CA ALA A 13 -10.00 29.40 16.97
C ALA A 13 -9.44 28.69 15.71
N LEU A 14 -8.77 27.55 15.86
CA LEU A 14 -8.30 26.75 14.73
C LEU A 14 -9.46 26.18 13.90
N LYS A 15 -10.52 25.72 14.56
CA LYS A 15 -11.72 25.21 13.88
C LYS A 15 -12.46 26.31 13.12
N GLU A 16 -12.58 27.49 13.69
CA GLU A 16 -13.20 28.67 13.05
C GLU A 16 -12.37 29.17 11.86
N ALA A 17 -11.04 29.02 11.90
CA ALA A 17 -10.13 29.29 10.79
C ALA A 17 -10.15 28.23 9.68
N GLY A 18 -11.04 27.22 9.76
CA GLY A 18 -11.15 26.14 8.77
C GLY A 18 -10.01 25.14 8.80
N VAL A 19 -9.19 25.13 9.87
CA VAL A 19 -8.12 24.15 10.06
C VAL A 19 -8.75 22.91 10.69
N GLU A 20 -9.23 21.99 9.84
CA GLU A 20 -9.63 20.66 10.29
C GLU A 20 -8.38 19.81 10.58
N TRP A 21 -8.17 19.48 11.86
CA TRP A 21 -7.22 18.43 12.23
C TRP A 21 -7.92 17.07 12.14
N GLY A 22 -7.96 16.55 10.91
CA GLY A 22 -8.35 15.18 10.54
C GLY A 22 -7.38 14.69 9.47
N PRO A 23 -7.46 13.43 8.98
CA PRO A 23 -6.69 13.04 7.80
C PRO A 23 -7.06 13.99 6.68
N SER A 24 -6.14 14.90 6.37
CA SER A 24 -6.28 15.92 5.35
C SER A 24 -6.71 15.31 4.01
N SER A 25 -7.51 16.07 3.24
CA SER A 25 -7.76 15.86 1.81
C SER A 25 -6.49 15.65 0.96
N LEU A 26 -5.32 16.00 1.50
CA LEU A 26 -4.01 15.65 0.95
C LEU A 26 -3.84 14.15 0.66
N PHE A 27 -4.46 13.27 1.45
CA PHE A 27 -4.39 11.82 1.23
C PHE A 27 -5.48 11.29 0.30
N ASP A 28 -6.57 12.04 0.07
CA ASP A 28 -7.66 11.64 -0.82
C ASP A 28 -7.25 11.72 -2.29
N ASP A 29 -6.37 12.67 -2.62
CA ASP A 29 -5.80 12.86 -3.96
C ASP A 29 -4.50 12.07 -4.18
N LEU A 30 -4.02 11.33 -3.17
CA LEU A 30 -2.82 10.51 -3.32
C LEU A 30 -3.11 9.39 -4.33
N PRO A 31 -2.28 9.19 -5.37
CA PRO A 31 -2.50 8.11 -6.32
C PRO A 31 -2.53 6.77 -5.58
N LEU A 32 -3.45 5.89 -5.99
CA LEU A 32 -3.50 4.53 -5.49
C LEU A 32 -2.10 3.90 -5.56
N SER A 33 -1.66 3.32 -4.45
CA SER A 33 -0.34 2.68 -4.38
C SER A 33 -0.22 1.52 -5.38
N PHE A 34 -1.34 0.84 -5.65
CA PHE A 34 -1.46 -0.20 -6.67
C PHE A 34 -1.98 0.35 -8.01
N SER A 35 -1.29 0.00 -9.09
CA SER A 35 -1.61 0.43 -10.46
C SER A 35 -1.70 -0.75 -11.43
N ALA A 36 -2.24 -0.52 -12.63
CA ALA A 36 -2.31 -1.54 -13.68
C ALA A 36 -0.94 -2.13 -14.03
N ALA A 37 0.12 -1.31 -14.00
CA ALA A 37 1.50 -1.73 -14.28
C ALA A 37 2.03 -2.74 -13.25
N HIS A 38 1.46 -2.78 -12.04
CA HIS A 38 1.86 -3.71 -10.99
C HIS A 38 1.23 -5.09 -11.16
N CYS A 39 0.03 -5.17 -11.75
CA CYS A 39 -0.80 -6.37 -11.73
C CYS A 39 -0.09 -7.61 -12.31
N ALA A 40 0.38 -7.52 -13.55
CA ALA A 40 1.05 -8.64 -14.22
C ALA A 40 2.36 -9.04 -13.54
N ALA A 41 3.14 -8.07 -13.06
CA ALA A 41 4.41 -8.31 -12.37
C ALA A 41 4.20 -8.99 -11.01
N ALA A 42 3.26 -8.51 -10.20
CA ALA A 42 2.90 -9.09 -8.90
C ALA A 42 2.44 -10.54 -9.05
N ARG A 43 1.60 -10.78 -10.06
CA ARG A 43 1.09 -12.10 -10.37
C ARG A 43 2.21 -13.06 -10.81
N ALA A 44 3.17 -12.59 -11.60
CA ALA A 44 4.36 -13.37 -11.97
C ALA A 44 5.23 -13.70 -10.75
N MET A 45 5.43 -12.76 -9.82
CA MET A 45 6.21 -12.96 -8.58
C MET A 45 5.61 -14.03 -7.66
N LEU A 46 4.30 -14.25 -7.73
CA LEU A 46 3.57 -15.27 -6.96
C LEU A 46 3.28 -16.54 -7.78
N SER A 47 3.72 -16.60 -9.03
CA SER A 47 3.40 -17.67 -9.97
C SER A 47 1.89 -17.92 -10.09
N TRP A 48 1.08 -16.85 -10.01
CA TRP A 48 -0.36 -16.93 -10.11
C TRP A 48 -0.83 -16.87 -11.57
N SER A 49 -1.87 -17.65 -11.87
CA SER A 49 -2.66 -17.44 -13.09
C SER A 49 -3.66 -16.29 -12.89
N VAL A 50 -4.28 -15.83 -13.98
CA VAL A 50 -5.35 -14.82 -13.91
C VAL A 50 -6.55 -15.36 -13.12
N GLU A 51 -6.83 -16.66 -13.24
CA GLU A 51 -7.90 -17.36 -12.56
C GLU A 51 -7.62 -17.46 -11.05
N ALA A 52 -6.37 -17.72 -10.66
CA ALA A 52 -5.97 -17.72 -9.25
C ALA A 52 -6.15 -16.32 -8.61
N LEU A 53 -5.75 -15.25 -9.32
CA LEU A 53 -5.98 -13.89 -8.84
C LEU A 53 -7.46 -13.54 -8.76
N ALA A 54 -8.25 -13.96 -9.76
CA ALA A 54 -9.70 -13.75 -9.77
C ALA A 54 -10.37 -14.41 -8.56
N PHE A 55 -10.00 -15.65 -8.25
CA PHE A 55 -10.51 -16.39 -7.11
C PHE A 55 -10.19 -15.68 -5.78
N ARG A 56 -8.96 -15.16 -5.62
CA ARG A 56 -8.51 -14.51 -4.38
C ARG A 56 -9.05 -13.11 -4.17
N SER A 57 -9.22 -12.34 -5.24
CA SER A 57 -9.68 -10.94 -5.19
C SER A 57 -11.19 -10.77 -5.40
N GLY A 58 -11.88 -11.81 -5.88
CA GLY A 58 -13.29 -11.72 -6.29
C GLY A 58 -13.53 -10.93 -7.59
N VAL A 59 -12.46 -10.47 -8.26
CA VAL A 59 -12.54 -9.71 -9.52
C VAL A 59 -12.61 -10.68 -10.70
N SER A 60 -13.48 -10.40 -11.67
CA SER A 60 -13.60 -11.27 -12.85
C SER A 60 -12.29 -11.37 -13.65
N THR A 61 -12.00 -12.55 -14.20
CA THR A 61 -10.83 -12.81 -15.07
C THR A 61 -10.78 -11.86 -16.27
N LYS A 62 -11.94 -11.53 -16.85
CA LYS A 62 -12.05 -10.54 -17.94
C LYS A 62 -11.54 -9.17 -17.50
N ALA A 63 -11.99 -8.66 -16.34
CA ALA A 63 -11.55 -7.37 -15.84
C ALA A 63 -10.04 -7.33 -15.57
N ILE A 64 -9.45 -8.42 -15.06
CA ILE A 64 -8.01 -8.53 -14.84
C ILE A 64 -7.25 -8.51 -16.17
N ARG A 65 -7.70 -9.25 -17.20
CA ARG A 65 -7.06 -9.26 -18.52
C ARG A 65 -7.12 -7.89 -19.21
N GLU A 66 -8.25 -7.20 -19.12
CA GLU A 66 -8.41 -5.84 -19.66
C GLU A 66 -7.55 -4.82 -18.91
N LEU A 67 -7.41 -4.96 -17.59
CA LEU A 67 -6.51 -4.15 -16.77
C LEU A 67 -5.04 -4.37 -17.18
N GLU A 68 -4.58 -5.62 -17.25
CA GLU A 68 -3.20 -5.97 -17.62
C GLU A 68 -2.86 -5.54 -19.05
N ALA A 69 -3.84 -5.53 -19.95
CA ALA A 69 -3.68 -5.04 -21.32
C ALA A 69 -3.76 -3.51 -21.45
N GLY A 70 -4.03 -2.78 -20.37
CA GLY A 70 -4.19 -1.32 -20.39
C GLY A 70 -5.45 -0.83 -21.12
N ARG A 71 -6.42 -1.72 -21.41
CA ARG A 71 -7.63 -1.39 -22.18
C ARG A 71 -8.74 -0.82 -21.31
N ARG A 72 -8.70 -1.05 -19.99
CA ARG A 72 -9.74 -0.60 -19.06
C ARG A 72 -9.16 -0.12 -17.74
N THR A 73 -9.56 1.08 -17.33
CA THR A 73 -9.40 1.56 -15.96
C THR A 73 -10.52 0.97 -15.09
N LEU A 74 -10.15 0.27 -14.02
CA LEU A 74 -11.11 -0.29 -13.07
C LEU A 74 -11.52 0.75 -12.01
N ARG A 75 -12.64 0.48 -11.33
CA ARG A 75 -13.09 1.33 -10.22
C ARG A 75 -12.10 1.25 -9.05
N PRO A 76 -11.96 2.32 -8.24
CA PRO A 76 -11.05 2.32 -7.08
C PRO A 76 -11.25 1.12 -6.14
N VAL A 77 -12.50 0.78 -5.82
CA VAL A 77 -12.81 -0.40 -4.97
C VAL A 77 -12.32 -1.72 -5.58
N THR A 78 -12.37 -1.86 -6.90
CA THR A 78 -11.87 -3.05 -7.61
C THR A 78 -10.34 -3.09 -7.59
N MET A 79 -9.68 -1.94 -7.76
CA MET A 79 -8.23 -1.83 -7.61
C MET A 79 -7.78 -2.16 -6.19
N GLN A 80 -8.55 -1.72 -5.18
CA GLN A 80 -8.28 -2.03 -3.78
C GLN A 80 -8.40 -3.53 -3.48
N ALA A 81 -9.42 -4.20 -4.02
CA ALA A 81 -9.58 -5.65 -3.86
C ALA A 81 -8.40 -6.44 -4.48
N LEU A 82 -7.89 -5.99 -5.62
CA LEU A 82 -6.68 -6.57 -6.23
C LEU A 82 -5.43 -6.32 -5.36
N SER A 83 -5.25 -5.09 -4.86
CA SER A 83 -4.14 -4.73 -3.97
C SER A 83 -4.13 -5.60 -2.72
N TYR A 84 -5.28 -5.71 -2.06
CA TYR A 84 -5.44 -6.48 -0.83
C TYR A 84 -5.09 -7.97 -1.01
N ALA A 85 -5.49 -8.57 -2.13
CA ALA A 85 -5.17 -9.97 -2.43
C ALA A 85 -3.66 -10.21 -2.56
N PHE A 86 -2.90 -9.25 -3.09
CA PHE A 86 -1.44 -9.33 -3.19
C PHE A 86 -0.75 -9.00 -1.87
N GLU A 87 -1.23 -8.00 -1.13
CA GLU A 87 -0.71 -7.59 0.17
C GLU A 87 -0.82 -8.72 1.20
N ALA A 88 -1.87 -9.55 1.12
CA ALA A 88 -2.02 -10.75 1.93
C ALA A 88 -0.87 -11.77 1.74
N GLU A 89 -0.18 -11.73 0.61
CA GLU A 89 1.02 -12.53 0.31
C GLU A 89 2.32 -11.74 0.54
N ALA A 90 2.25 -10.70 1.36
CA ALA A 90 3.32 -9.78 1.71
C ALA A 90 3.92 -9.02 0.51
N LEU A 91 3.15 -8.76 -0.55
CA LEU A 91 3.59 -7.82 -1.59
C LEU A 91 3.33 -6.38 -1.13
N VAL A 92 4.24 -5.49 -1.50
CA VAL A 92 4.17 -4.05 -1.22
C VAL A 92 4.22 -3.29 -2.53
N PHE A 93 3.34 -2.30 -2.66
CA PHE A 93 3.25 -1.44 -3.82
C PHE A 93 3.60 0.00 -3.45
N LEU A 94 4.48 0.61 -4.23
CA LEU A 94 4.75 2.03 -4.17
C LEU A 94 4.49 2.63 -5.56
N PRO A 95 3.87 3.82 -5.65
CA PRO A 95 3.63 4.47 -6.93
C PRO A 95 4.90 4.59 -7.78
N GLY A 96 4.84 4.15 -9.04
CA GLY A 96 5.95 4.25 -10.00
C GLY A 96 7.07 3.22 -9.83
N LEU A 97 7.00 2.33 -8.84
CA LEU A 97 7.99 1.28 -8.61
C LEU A 97 7.43 -0.10 -8.93
N LYS A 98 8.31 -1.04 -9.32
CA LYS A 98 7.91 -2.45 -9.47
C LYS A 98 7.45 -3.01 -8.11
N PRO A 99 6.52 -3.99 -8.08
CA PRO A 99 6.12 -4.64 -6.84
C PRO A 99 7.30 -5.22 -6.08
N MET A 100 7.24 -5.14 -4.75
CA MET A 100 8.27 -5.66 -3.85
C MET A 100 7.68 -6.72 -2.94
N ARG A 101 8.52 -7.61 -2.37
CA ARG A 101 8.11 -8.46 -1.25
C ARG A 101 8.56 -7.84 0.08
N GLY A 102 7.65 -7.84 1.04
CA GLY A 102 7.78 -7.25 2.35
C GLY A 102 8.86 -7.85 3.24
N ASN A 103 9.40 -9.02 2.87
CA ASN A 103 10.56 -9.60 3.55
C ASN A 103 11.76 -8.63 3.63
N ASN A 104 11.82 -7.58 2.78
CA ASN A 104 12.93 -6.64 2.72
C ASN A 104 12.54 -5.14 2.81
N CYS A 105 11.30 -4.76 3.15
CA CYS A 105 10.91 -3.33 3.18
C CYS A 105 11.37 -2.54 4.44
N ARG A 106 12.19 -3.16 5.31
CA ARG A 106 13.20 -2.48 6.14
C ARG A 106 14.38 -3.43 6.36
N GLY A 107 15.52 -3.18 5.71
CA GLY A 107 16.83 -3.69 6.17
C GLY A 107 16.93 -5.20 6.43
N GLY A 108 16.73 -6.02 5.39
CA GLY A 108 17.51 -7.24 5.11
C GLY A 108 17.52 -8.42 6.10
N THR A 109 16.84 -8.39 7.24
CA THR A 109 16.86 -9.52 8.19
C THR A 109 15.59 -9.56 9.03
N THR A 110 14.94 -10.74 9.09
CA THR A 110 13.71 -11.00 9.85
C THR A 110 13.89 -10.79 11.36
N ASP A 111 15.06 -11.11 11.92
CA ASP A 111 15.51 -10.70 13.27
C ASP A 111 17.02 -10.47 13.27
N PRO A 112 17.51 -9.22 13.37
CA PRO A 112 18.94 -8.89 13.37
C PRO A 112 19.74 -9.70 14.39
N LYS A 113 19.13 -10.07 15.53
CA LYS A 113 19.77 -10.82 16.62
C LYS A 113 20.09 -12.26 16.27
N THR A 114 19.45 -12.80 15.25
CA THR A 114 19.64 -14.18 14.80
C THR A 114 20.78 -14.33 13.80
N ARG A 115 21.40 -13.21 13.36
CA ARG A 115 22.53 -13.28 12.44
C ARG A 115 23.82 -13.60 13.20
N ASP A 116 24.66 -14.38 12.55
CA ASP A 116 25.99 -14.71 13.05
C ASP A 116 26.86 -13.47 13.28
N ASP A 117 26.69 -12.41 12.48
CA ASP A 117 27.45 -11.15 12.55
C ASP A 117 26.84 -10.10 13.50
N PHE A 118 25.77 -10.42 14.22
CA PHE A 118 25.12 -9.48 15.14
C PHE A 118 26.07 -8.98 16.24
N HIS A 119 27.05 -9.79 16.63
CA HIS A 119 28.06 -9.45 17.63
C HIS A 119 29.06 -8.37 17.17
N LEU A 120 29.05 -7.96 15.90
CA LEU A 120 29.97 -6.95 15.34
C LEU A 120 29.43 -5.51 15.39
N ILE A 121 28.25 -5.30 16.00
CA ILE A 121 27.57 -3.99 16.03
C ILE A 121 28.16 -3.05 17.10
N GLU A 122 29.01 -3.55 18.00
CA GLU A 122 29.69 -2.78 19.07
C GLU A 122 31.15 -2.43 18.75
#